data_AF-A0A940PBN5-F1
#
_entry.id   AF-A0A940PBN5-F1
#
_cell.length_a   1.000
_cell.length_b   1.000
_cell.length_c   1.000
_cell.angle_alpha   90.00
_cell.angle_beta   90.00
_cell.angle_gamma   90.00
#
_symmetry.space_group_name_H-M   'P 1'
#
loop_
_entity.id
_entity.type
_entity.pdbx_description
1 polymer ?
#
loop_
_entity_poly.entity_id
_entity_poly.type
_entity_poly.pdbx_seq_one_letter_code
_entity_poly.pdbx_strand_id
1 'polypeptide(L)'
;MQILFSVMSVALLILLIIAIVKPEYRKRKNIIILICSILLLQFFSSVITTISDLFFLIFLISIVSLITFIFRSRFRKKQFIISSLIVAMASMFLLSATMTPEERLLAQKSSEERVVKKQQEQDLKEKEKAEADRSVKEKKKKAEADKLAKKQKEKVKTDKLAKEQQEKAEADKLAKEQQERAEADRLAKEQQEKAEADRLAKEQQEKAEADRLAKEQQEKAEADKLAKEQQEKVEADRLVKEQEEQARNNNLTEEKQFVDSNGNGTIKGSQNGIYHVPGSTYYSRTTNPVAWFKTVSEAVQSGYVAPKR
;
A
#
# COMPACT_ATOMS: atom_id res chain seq x y z
N MET A 1 1.65 66.85 -37.97
CA MET A 1 0.88 68.10 -37.82
C MET A 1 1.67 69.34 -38.21
N GLN A 2 2.87 69.56 -37.66
CA GLN A 2 3.67 70.77 -37.95
C GLN A 2 4.07 70.91 -39.43
N ILE A 3 4.37 69.80 -40.11
CA ILE A 3 4.67 69.78 -41.55
C ILE A 3 3.44 70.19 -42.39
N LEU A 4 2.24 69.68 -42.06
CA LEU A 4 0.99 70.04 -42.76
C LEU A 4 0.65 71.53 -42.57
N PHE A 5 0.87 72.08 -41.37
CA PHE A 5 0.65 73.50 -41.10
C PHE A 5 1.64 74.40 -41.87
N SER A 6 2.90 73.98 -41.96
CA SER A 6 3.93 74.65 -42.75
C SER A 6 3.59 74.65 -44.25
N VAL A 7 3.20 73.50 -44.80
CA VAL A 7 2.77 73.38 -46.21
C VAL A 7 1.55 74.28 -46.50
N MET A 8 0.61 74.38 -45.57
CA MET A 8 -0.57 75.24 -45.73
C MET A 8 -0.26 76.74 -45.64
N SER A 9 0.68 77.13 -44.78
CA SER A 9 1.14 78.52 -44.71
C SER A 9 1.84 78.95 -46.00
N VAL A 10 2.69 78.09 -46.58
CA VAL A 10 3.33 78.35 -47.88
C VAL A 10 2.30 78.46 -49.00
N ALA A 11 1.28 77.59 -49.03
CA ALA A 11 0.21 77.66 -50.02
C ALA A 11 -0.60 78.99 -49.93
N LEU A 12 -0.93 79.45 -48.72
CA LEU A 12 -1.64 80.72 -48.51
C LEU A 12 -0.78 81.93 -48.90
N LEU A 13 0.54 81.87 -48.66
CA LEU A 13 1.47 82.92 -49.07
C LEU A 13 1.61 82.98 -50.61
N ILE A 14 1.65 81.83 -51.28
CA ILE A 14 1.61 81.75 -52.75
C ILE A 14 0.29 82.35 -53.28
N LEU A 15 -0.85 82.03 -52.66
CA LEU A 15 -2.15 82.61 -53.03
C LEU A 15 -2.21 84.12 -52.80
N LEU A 16 -1.58 84.64 -51.73
CA LEU A 16 -1.46 86.07 -51.49
C LEU A 16 -0.62 86.75 -52.58
N ILE A 17 0.52 86.17 -52.96
CA ILE A 17 1.38 86.70 -54.04
C ILE A 17 0.61 86.72 -55.37
N ILE A 18 -0.08 85.62 -55.72
CA ILE A 18 -0.91 85.57 -56.93
C ILE A 18 -2.00 86.65 -56.90
N ALA A 19 -2.64 86.86 -55.75
CA ALA A 19 -3.70 87.86 -55.58
C ALA A 19 -3.18 89.32 -55.68
N ILE A 20 -1.91 89.58 -55.33
CA ILE A 20 -1.26 90.89 -55.47
C ILE A 20 -0.81 91.14 -56.93
N VAL A 21 -0.23 90.12 -57.58
CA VAL A 21 0.37 90.24 -58.92
C VAL A 21 -0.68 90.28 -60.03
N LYS A 22 -1.74 89.47 -59.96
CA LYS A 22 -2.76 89.44 -61.03
C LYS A 22 -3.80 90.57 -60.88
N PRO A 23 -4.00 91.44 -61.90
CA PRO A 23 -4.88 92.61 -61.81
C PRO A 23 -6.37 92.26 -61.59
N GLU A 24 -6.82 91.07 -62.01
CA GLU A 24 -8.19 90.58 -61.79
C GLU A 24 -8.54 90.40 -60.31
N TYR A 25 -7.58 90.01 -59.47
CA TYR A 25 -7.80 89.73 -58.05
C TYR A 25 -7.68 90.99 -57.20
N ARG A 26 -7.09 92.06 -57.74
CA ARG A 26 -6.97 93.37 -57.09
C ARG A 26 -8.33 94.04 -56.82
N LYS A 27 -9.38 93.64 -57.57
CA LYS A 27 -10.77 94.07 -57.32
C LYS A 27 -11.38 93.45 -56.06
N ARG A 28 -10.83 92.34 -55.55
CA ARG A 28 -11.33 91.60 -54.38
C ARG A 28 -10.50 91.91 -53.14
N LYS A 29 -10.44 93.20 -52.77
CA LYS A 29 -9.69 93.69 -51.59
C LYS A 29 -10.00 92.89 -50.33
N ASN A 30 -11.25 92.47 -50.14
CA ASN A 30 -11.69 91.68 -48.99
C ASN A 30 -10.99 90.31 -48.90
N ILE A 31 -10.68 89.66 -50.03
CA ILE A 31 -9.98 88.36 -50.04
C ILE A 31 -8.51 88.55 -49.67
N ILE A 32 -7.86 89.60 -50.20
CA ILE A 32 -6.47 89.93 -49.85
C ILE A 32 -6.37 90.26 -48.35
N ILE A 33 -7.31 91.06 -47.83
CA ILE A 33 -7.39 91.40 -46.40
C ILE A 33 -7.61 90.13 -45.57
N LEU A 34 -8.48 89.22 -46.01
CA LEU A 34 -8.75 87.96 -45.30
C LEU A 34 -7.53 87.04 -45.26
N ILE A 35 -6.83 86.86 -46.39
CA ILE A 35 -5.59 86.05 -46.43
C ILE A 35 -4.49 86.70 -45.58
N CYS A 36 -4.34 88.02 -45.67
CA CYS A 36 -3.36 88.76 -44.86
C CYS A 36 -3.68 88.64 -43.36
N SER A 37 -4.95 88.74 -42.97
CA SER A 37 -5.40 88.54 -41.58
C SER A 37 -5.07 87.13 -41.06
N ILE A 38 -5.32 86.09 -41.86
CA ILE A 38 -4.99 84.71 -41.50
C ILE A 38 -3.47 84.53 -41.35
N LEU A 39 -2.66 85.06 -42.28
CA LEU A 39 -1.21 84.99 -42.18
C LEU A 39 -0.67 85.76 -40.97
N LEU A 40 -1.26 86.92 -40.65
CA LEU A 40 -0.92 87.67 -39.45
C LEU A 40 -1.25 86.88 -38.18
N LEU A 41 -2.43 86.26 -38.09
CA LEU A 41 -2.81 85.41 -36.95
C LEU A 41 -1.83 84.24 -36.79
N GLN A 42 -1.43 83.59 -37.88
CA GLN A 42 -0.43 82.51 -37.84
C GLN A 42 0.94 83.01 -37.35
N PHE A 43 1.37 84.18 -37.82
CA PHE A 43 2.62 84.81 -37.37
C PHE A 43 2.57 85.13 -35.87
N PHE A 44 1.49 85.75 -35.40
CA PHE A 44 1.32 86.06 -33.98
C PHE A 44 1.27 84.80 -33.10
N SER A 45 0.58 83.75 -33.52
CA SER A 45 0.60 82.48 -32.78
C SER A 45 2.01 81.89 -32.66
N SER A 46 2.77 81.86 -33.77
CA SER A 46 4.15 81.37 -33.74
C SER A 46 5.05 82.22 -32.84
N VAL A 47 4.92 83.55 -32.91
CA VAL A 47 5.67 84.49 -32.07
C VAL A 47 5.32 84.27 -30.59
N ILE A 48 4.04 84.14 -30.25
CA ILE A 48 3.59 83.87 -28.89
C ILE A 48 4.21 82.57 -28.36
N THR A 49 4.19 81.48 -29.13
CA THR A 49 4.80 80.21 -28.72
C THR A 49 6.29 80.36 -28.46
N THR A 50 7.04 81.01 -29.36
CA THR A 50 8.49 81.23 -29.17
C THR A 50 8.80 82.11 -27.96
N ILE A 51 7.97 83.12 -27.70
CA ILE A 51 8.09 83.98 -26.52
C ILE A 51 7.80 83.16 -25.26
N SER A 52 6.76 82.35 -25.25
CA SER A 52 6.44 81.46 -24.13
C SER A 52 7.57 80.48 -23.83
N ASP A 53 8.18 79.89 -24.85
CA ASP A 53 9.34 78.99 -24.69
C ASP A 53 10.56 79.73 -24.12
N LEU A 54 10.81 80.96 -24.58
CA LEU A 54 11.87 81.82 -24.04
C LEU A 54 11.60 82.18 -22.57
N PHE A 55 10.37 82.54 -22.21
CA PHE A 55 9.97 82.77 -20.83
C PHE A 55 10.13 81.52 -19.97
N PHE A 56 9.79 80.34 -20.50
CA PHE A 56 9.99 79.08 -19.80
C PHE A 56 11.49 78.80 -19.54
N LEU A 57 12.36 79.10 -20.51
CA LEU A 57 13.80 78.96 -20.34
C LEU A 57 14.37 79.96 -19.32
N ILE A 58 13.93 81.21 -19.33
CA ILE A 58 14.27 82.22 -18.30
C ILE A 58 13.78 81.77 -16.92
N PHE A 59 12.58 81.20 -16.85
CA PHE A 59 12.01 80.66 -15.61
C PHE A 59 12.85 79.49 -15.07
N LEU A 60 13.30 78.57 -15.93
CA LEU A 60 14.21 77.50 -15.53
C LEU A 60 15.55 78.05 -15.03
N ILE A 61 16.14 79.04 -15.71
CA ILE A 61 17.37 79.70 -15.25
C ILE A 61 17.16 80.40 -13.91
N SER A 62 16.02 81.04 -13.71
CA SER A 62 15.64 81.68 -12.44
C SER A 62 15.47 80.66 -11.32
N ILE A 63 14.88 79.49 -11.60
CA ILE A 63 14.77 78.39 -10.63
C ILE A 63 16.15 77.85 -10.27
N VAL A 64 17.00 77.59 -11.25
CA VAL A 64 18.37 77.10 -11.01
C VAL A 64 19.17 78.14 -10.22
N SER A 65 19.02 79.42 -10.54
CA SER A 65 19.63 80.52 -9.78
C SER A 65 19.08 80.58 -8.34
N LEU A 66 17.78 80.38 -8.15
CA LEU A 66 17.15 80.32 -6.83
C LEU A 66 17.63 79.10 -6.03
N ILE A 67 17.75 77.93 -6.63
CA ILE A 67 18.27 76.71 -5.99
C ILE A 67 19.74 76.93 -5.62
N THR A 68 20.54 77.46 -6.55
CA THR A 68 21.95 77.78 -6.29
C THR A 68 22.08 78.84 -5.19
N PHE A 69 21.20 79.84 -5.18
CA PHE A 69 21.15 80.87 -4.15
C PHE A 69 20.71 80.29 -2.79
N ILE A 70 19.73 79.38 -2.75
CA ILE A 70 19.32 78.67 -1.54
C ILE A 70 20.49 77.83 -1.00
N PHE A 71 21.20 77.09 -1.87
CA PHE A 71 22.37 76.30 -1.49
C PHE A 71 23.59 77.16 -1.11
N ARG A 72 23.75 78.34 -1.72
CA ARG A 72 24.79 79.33 -1.38
C ARG A 72 24.44 80.13 -0.12
N SER A 73 23.19 80.11 0.33
CA SER A 73 22.68 81.03 1.35
C SER A 73 22.83 80.50 2.77
N ARG A 74 24.02 80.74 3.33
CA ARG A 74 24.20 80.86 4.78
C ARG A 74 23.75 82.21 5.34
N PHE A 75 23.09 83.08 4.55
CA PHE A 75 22.74 84.43 4.98
C PHE A 75 21.43 84.94 4.37
N ARG A 76 20.33 84.89 5.12
CA ARG A 76 19.16 85.77 4.90
C ARG A 76 18.71 86.41 6.21
N LYS A 77 18.98 87.71 6.36
CA LYS A 77 18.51 88.53 7.48
C LYS A 77 17.05 88.96 7.24
N LYS A 78 16.18 88.73 8.24
CA LYS A 78 14.70 88.92 8.21
C LYS A 78 14.21 90.33 7.84
N GLN A 79 15.07 91.33 7.92
CA GLN A 79 14.76 92.75 7.72
C GLN A 79 14.33 93.14 6.29
N PHE A 80 14.82 92.45 5.25
CA PHE A 80 14.45 92.77 3.86
C PHE A 80 13.04 92.28 3.49
N ILE A 81 12.56 91.20 4.13
CA ILE A 81 11.21 90.67 3.89
C ILE A 81 10.15 91.59 4.50
N ILE A 82 10.42 92.14 5.68
CA ILE A 82 9.48 93.00 6.42
C ILE A 82 9.33 94.37 5.76
N SER A 83 10.42 94.98 5.28
CA SER A 83 10.37 96.27 4.60
C SER A 83 9.54 96.23 3.31
N SER A 84 9.66 95.16 2.53
CA SER A 84 8.85 94.96 1.32
C SER A 84 7.35 94.85 1.60
N LEU A 85 6.97 94.25 2.74
CA LEU A 85 5.57 94.07 3.11
C LEU A 85 4.91 95.39 3.53
N ILE A 86 5.65 96.25 4.24
CA ILE A 86 5.15 97.55 4.72
C ILE A 86 4.88 98.50 3.54
N VAL A 87 5.77 98.53 2.54
CA VAL A 87 5.59 99.38 1.34
C VAL A 87 4.37 98.94 0.53
N ALA A 88 4.15 97.63 0.38
CA ALA A 88 2.98 97.10 -0.31
C ALA A 88 1.68 97.50 0.41
N MET A 89 1.64 97.44 1.74
CA MET A 89 0.45 97.81 2.52
C MET A 89 0.14 99.30 2.48
N ALA A 90 1.15 100.17 2.50
CA ALA A 90 0.96 101.60 2.36
C ALA A 90 0.40 101.99 0.98
N SER A 91 0.86 101.34 -0.09
CA SER A 91 0.34 101.59 -1.45
C SER A 91 -1.12 101.15 -1.63
N MET A 92 -1.54 100.06 -0.96
CA MET A 92 -2.90 99.55 -1.04
C MET A 92 -3.90 100.44 -0.29
N PHE A 93 -3.47 101.10 0.78
CA PHE A 93 -4.28 102.02 1.57
C PHE A 93 -4.52 103.37 0.87
N LEU A 94 -3.59 103.82 0.01
CA LEU A 94 -3.75 105.04 -0.78
C LEU A 94 -4.76 104.86 -1.93
N LEU A 95 -4.85 103.66 -2.52
CA LEU A 95 -5.81 103.36 -3.59
C LEU A 95 -7.26 103.24 -3.09
N SER A 96 -7.49 102.91 -1.81
CA SER A 96 -8.84 102.77 -1.25
C SER A 96 -9.49 104.10 -0.86
N ALA A 97 -8.71 105.19 -0.77
CA ALA A 97 -9.19 106.52 -0.35
C ALA A 97 -9.82 107.35 -1.48
N THR A 98 -9.69 106.95 -2.76
CA THR A 98 -10.20 107.71 -3.91
C THR A 98 -11.51 107.18 -4.51
N MET A 99 -12.03 106.05 -3.99
CA MET A 99 -13.23 105.41 -4.51
C MET A 99 -14.50 106.09 -4.00
N THR A 100 -15.40 106.47 -4.91
CA THR A 100 -16.72 107.01 -4.60
C THR A 100 -17.63 105.92 -3.99
N PRO A 101 -18.68 106.30 -3.22
CA PRO A 101 -19.55 105.35 -2.53
C PRO A 101 -20.25 104.34 -3.47
N GLU A 102 -20.50 104.74 -4.72
CA GLU A 102 -21.19 103.92 -5.73
C GLU A 102 -20.29 102.80 -6.29
N GLU A 103 -19.00 103.10 -6.52
CA GLU A 103 -18.00 102.10 -6.93
C GLU A 103 -17.70 101.10 -5.80
N ARG A 104 -17.79 101.52 -4.53
CA ARG A 104 -17.65 100.62 -3.37
C ARG A 104 -18.79 99.60 -3.29
N LEU A 105 -20.02 99.99 -3.62
CA LEU A 105 -21.16 99.08 -3.60
C LEU A 105 -21.07 98.01 -4.72
N LEU A 106 -20.62 98.41 -5.92
CA LEU A 106 -20.40 97.49 -7.05
C LEU A 106 -19.20 96.57 -6.81
N ALA A 107 -18.11 97.09 -6.24
CA ALA A 107 -16.96 96.29 -5.85
C ALA A 107 -17.31 95.31 -4.72
N GLN A 108 -18.13 95.74 -3.74
CA GLN A 108 -18.61 94.87 -2.66
C GLN A 108 -19.48 93.73 -3.21
N LYS A 109 -20.50 94.02 -4.02
CA LYS A 109 -21.35 92.98 -4.65
C LYS A 109 -20.54 92.01 -5.53
N SER A 110 -19.61 92.54 -6.32
CA SER A 110 -18.69 91.72 -7.15
C SER A 110 -17.76 90.85 -6.29
N SER A 111 -17.31 91.35 -5.14
CA SER A 111 -16.49 90.58 -4.21
C SER A 111 -17.28 89.48 -3.49
N GLU A 112 -18.52 89.76 -3.07
CA GLU A 112 -19.41 88.79 -2.45
C GLU A 112 -19.78 87.67 -3.44
N GLU A 113 -20.09 88.01 -4.69
CA GLU A 113 -20.36 87.01 -5.75
C GLU A 113 -19.14 86.12 -6.02
N ARG A 114 -17.93 86.69 -6.05
CA ARG A 114 -16.68 85.92 -6.20
C ARG A 114 -16.43 84.98 -5.02
N VAL A 115 -16.75 85.40 -3.79
CA VAL A 115 -16.60 84.56 -2.59
C VAL A 115 -17.60 83.40 -2.64
N VAL A 116 -18.88 83.66 -2.97
CA VAL A 116 -19.90 82.62 -3.11
C VAL A 116 -19.53 81.61 -4.20
N LYS A 117 -19.09 82.09 -5.37
CA LYS A 117 -18.66 81.20 -6.47
C LYS A 117 -17.45 80.34 -6.09
N LYS A 118 -16.49 80.91 -5.35
CA LYS A 118 -15.30 80.17 -4.90
C LYS A 118 -15.64 79.14 -3.82
N GLN A 119 -16.58 79.45 -2.93
CA GLN A 119 -17.09 78.52 -1.93
C GLN A 119 -17.83 77.35 -2.60
N GLN A 120 -18.71 77.62 -3.56
CA GLN A 120 -19.39 76.57 -4.33
C GLN A 120 -18.42 75.65 -5.07
N GLU A 121 -17.36 76.20 -5.67
CA GLU A 121 -16.34 75.38 -6.35
C GLU A 121 -15.50 74.53 -5.37
N GLN A 122 -15.25 75.03 -4.15
CA GLN A 122 -14.60 74.27 -3.09
C GLN A 122 -15.49 73.15 -2.56
N ASP A 123 -16.77 73.43 -2.32
CA ASP A 123 -17.74 72.43 -1.85
C ASP A 123 -17.94 71.32 -2.89
N LEU A 124 -17.95 71.65 -4.19
CA LEU A 124 -17.96 70.68 -5.29
C LEU A 124 -16.72 69.78 -5.30
N LYS A 125 -15.52 70.37 -5.18
CA LYS A 125 -14.25 69.63 -5.13
C LYS A 125 -14.15 68.74 -3.88
N GLU A 126 -14.65 69.20 -2.74
CA GLU A 126 -14.68 68.41 -1.51
C GLU A 126 -15.66 67.24 -1.62
N LYS A 127 -16.82 67.46 -2.25
CA LYS A 127 -17.80 66.39 -2.52
C LYS A 127 -17.25 65.33 -3.49
N GLU A 128 -16.58 65.74 -4.56
CA GLU A 128 -15.91 64.81 -5.50
C GLU A 128 -14.81 63.99 -4.81
N LYS A 129 -13.99 64.64 -3.97
CA LYS A 129 -12.95 63.95 -3.20
C LYS A 129 -13.55 62.94 -2.20
N ALA A 130 -14.63 63.32 -1.51
CA ALA A 130 -15.32 62.45 -0.57
C ALA A 130 -15.97 61.24 -1.27
N GLU A 131 -16.50 61.42 -2.48
CA GLU A 131 -17.06 60.34 -3.30
C GLU A 131 -15.96 59.41 -3.83
N ALA A 132 -14.84 59.96 -4.30
CA ALA A 132 -13.67 59.18 -4.70
C ALA A 132 -13.11 58.33 -3.53
N ASP A 133 -12.97 58.92 -2.34
CA ASP A 133 -12.51 58.20 -1.14
C ASP A 133 -13.49 57.10 -0.72
N ARG A 134 -14.81 57.32 -0.83
CA ARG A 134 -15.83 56.29 -0.60
C ARG A 134 -15.71 55.14 -1.61
N SER A 135 -15.56 55.43 -2.89
CA SER A 135 -15.38 54.42 -3.95
C SER A 135 -14.11 53.58 -3.73
N VAL A 136 -13.00 54.21 -3.32
CA VAL A 136 -11.75 53.51 -2.99
C VAL A 136 -11.93 52.61 -1.76
N LYS A 137 -12.61 53.10 -0.71
CA LYS A 137 -12.87 52.32 0.51
C LYS A 137 -13.79 51.13 0.24
N GLU A 138 -14.79 51.28 -0.60
CA GLU A 138 -15.69 50.22 -1.02
C GLU A 138 -14.98 49.15 -1.87
N LYS A 139 -14.18 49.57 -2.86
CA LYS A 139 -13.34 48.65 -3.66
C LYS A 139 -12.38 47.86 -2.78
N LYS A 140 -11.76 48.50 -1.78
CA LYS A 140 -10.86 47.83 -0.83
C LYS A 140 -11.59 46.79 0.01
N LYS A 141 -12.78 47.12 0.55
CA LYS A 141 -13.61 46.16 1.29
C LYS A 141 -14.04 44.96 0.44
N LYS A 142 -14.46 45.20 -0.80
CA LYS A 142 -14.87 44.12 -1.73
C LYS A 142 -13.70 43.21 -2.08
N ALA A 143 -12.51 43.76 -2.32
CA ALA A 143 -11.30 42.98 -2.58
C ALA A 143 -10.85 42.15 -1.38
N GLU A 144 -10.99 42.68 -0.16
CA GLU A 144 -10.66 41.95 1.07
C GLU A 144 -11.67 40.82 1.34
N ALA A 145 -12.96 41.08 1.15
CA ALA A 145 -14.01 40.06 1.23
C ALA A 145 -13.80 38.93 0.22
N ASP A 146 -13.43 39.25 -1.02
CA ASP A 146 -13.16 38.24 -2.06
C ASP A 146 -11.92 37.40 -1.74
N LYS A 147 -10.84 38.03 -1.24
CA LYS A 147 -9.65 37.30 -0.75
C LYS A 147 -10.00 36.37 0.42
N LEU A 148 -10.81 36.81 1.37
CA LEU A 148 -11.23 36.00 2.51
C LEU A 148 -12.09 34.81 2.04
N ALA A 149 -13.03 35.05 1.13
CA ALA A 149 -13.86 34.00 0.54
C ALA A 149 -13.02 32.96 -0.24
N LYS A 150 -12.02 33.41 -1.01
CA LYS A 150 -11.10 32.51 -1.72
C LYS A 150 -10.27 31.66 -0.75
N LYS A 151 -9.72 32.28 0.30
CA LYS A 151 -8.94 31.58 1.34
C LYS A 151 -9.79 30.56 2.12
N GLN A 152 -11.05 30.88 2.41
CA GLN A 152 -11.97 29.92 3.04
C GLN A 152 -12.28 28.74 2.11
N LYS A 153 -12.57 28.99 0.82
CA LYS A 153 -12.79 27.91 -0.16
C LYS A 153 -11.57 27.01 -0.32
N GLU A 154 -10.37 27.57 -0.32
CA GLU A 154 -9.13 26.81 -0.40
C GLU A 154 -8.93 25.93 0.84
N LYS A 155 -9.11 26.47 2.06
CA LYS A 155 -9.06 25.69 3.30
C LYS A 155 -10.06 24.53 3.32
N VAL A 156 -11.31 24.78 2.92
CA VAL A 156 -12.34 23.72 2.86
C VAL A 156 -11.96 22.63 1.84
N LYS A 157 -11.34 22.99 0.71
CA LYS A 157 -10.85 22.00 -0.26
C LYS A 157 -9.69 21.18 0.30
N THR A 158 -8.70 21.81 0.93
CA THR A 158 -7.58 21.09 1.55
C THR A 158 -8.04 20.18 2.69
N ASP A 159 -8.97 20.63 3.53
CA ASP A 159 -9.51 19.80 4.63
C ASP A 159 -10.30 18.60 4.09
N LYS A 160 -11.11 18.80 3.04
CA LYS A 160 -11.80 17.68 2.36
C LYS A 160 -10.82 16.69 1.76
N LEU A 161 -9.78 17.16 1.08
CA LEU A 161 -8.78 16.29 0.46
C LEU A 161 -7.98 15.51 1.51
N ALA A 162 -7.63 16.15 2.63
CA ALA A 162 -6.96 15.51 3.75
C ALA A 162 -7.85 14.44 4.40
N LYS A 163 -9.15 14.74 4.59
CA LYS A 163 -10.12 13.77 5.12
C LYS A 163 -10.31 12.57 4.18
N GLU A 164 -10.43 12.81 2.88
CA GLU A 164 -10.57 11.74 1.88
C GLU A 164 -9.31 10.86 1.79
N GLN A 165 -8.12 11.46 1.90
CA GLN A 165 -6.86 10.71 1.99
C GLN A 165 -6.77 9.86 3.27
N GLN A 166 -7.22 10.41 4.41
CA GLN A 166 -7.25 9.68 5.68
C GLN A 166 -8.23 8.50 5.63
N GLU A 167 -9.45 8.71 5.13
CA GLU A 167 -10.46 7.64 4.96
C GLU A 167 -9.95 6.54 4.01
N LYS A 168 -9.29 6.92 2.90
CA LYS A 168 -8.70 5.94 1.98
C LYS A 168 -7.56 5.15 2.63
N ALA A 169 -6.68 5.80 3.39
CA ALA A 169 -5.58 5.12 4.09
C ALA A 169 -6.10 4.17 5.20
N GLU A 170 -7.16 4.54 5.89
CA GLU A 170 -7.79 3.71 6.92
C GLU A 170 -8.50 2.50 6.29
N ALA A 171 -9.21 2.69 5.17
CA ALA A 171 -9.80 1.60 4.40
C ALA A 171 -8.75 0.61 3.87
N ASP A 172 -7.61 1.12 3.35
CA ASP A 172 -6.52 0.29 2.84
C ASP A 172 -5.85 -0.53 3.96
N LYS A 173 -5.66 0.07 5.15
CA LYS A 173 -5.19 -0.66 6.34
C LYS A 173 -6.16 -1.75 6.77
N LEU A 174 -7.47 -1.45 6.81
CA LEU A 174 -8.48 -2.43 7.19
C LEU A 174 -8.54 -3.59 6.20
N ALA A 175 -8.45 -3.32 4.90
CA ALA A 175 -8.40 -4.34 3.86
C ALA A 175 -7.16 -5.24 4.01
N LYS A 176 -5.99 -4.64 4.29
CA LYS A 176 -4.75 -5.38 4.53
C LYS A 176 -4.84 -6.27 5.78
N GLU A 177 -5.39 -5.74 6.88
CA GLU A 177 -5.57 -6.51 8.12
C GLU A 177 -6.55 -7.68 7.94
N GLN A 178 -7.64 -7.48 7.18
CA GLN A 178 -8.57 -8.55 6.82
C GLN A 178 -7.91 -9.63 5.96
N GLN A 179 -7.08 -9.24 5.00
CA GLN A 179 -6.34 -10.19 4.17
C GLN A 179 -5.33 -11.01 4.99
N GLU A 180 -4.56 -10.36 5.88
CA GLU A 180 -3.61 -11.04 6.77
C GLU A 180 -4.32 -12.02 7.72
N ARG A 181 -5.49 -11.64 8.29
CA ARG A 181 -6.31 -12.57 9.09
C ARG A 181 -6.82 -13.76 8.29
N ALA A 182 -7.33 -13.52 7.08
CA ALA A 182 -7.85 -14.60 6.23
C ALA A 182 -6.73 -15.59 5.82
N GLU A 183 -5.52 -15.09 5.58
CA GLU A 183 -4.35 -15.93 5.29
C GLU A 183 -3.91 -16.73 6.51
N ALA A 184 -3.88 -16.11 7.69
CA ALA A 184 -3.58 -16.79 8.95
C ALA A 184 -4.59 -17.91 9.26
N ASP A 185 -5.89 -17.64 9.11
CA ASP A 185 -6.94 -18.66 9.30
C ASP A 185 -6.81 -19.81 8.30
N ARG A 186 -6.48 -19.52 7.04
CA ARG A 186 -6.24 -20.56 6.02
C ARG A 186 -5.05 -21.45 6.39
N LEU A 187 -3.94 -20.84 6.82
CA LEU A 187 -2.75 -21.59 7.26
C LEU A 187 -3.02 -22.44 8.50
N ALA A 188 -3.77 -21.91 9.48
CA ALA A 188 -4.16 -22.66 10.66
C ALA A 188 -5.03 -23.87 10.29
N LYS A 189 -5.99 -23.69 9.37
CA LYS A 189 -6.84 -24.78 8.89
C LYS A 189 -6.04 -25.84 8.13
N GLU A 190 -5.12 -25.44 7.25
CA GLU A 190 -4.25 -26.37 6.52
C GLU A 190 -3.33 -27.19 7.47
N GLN A 191 -2.79 -26.54 8.51
CA GLN A 191 -2.00 -27.25 9.53
C GLN A 191 -2.84 -28.25 10.32
N GLN A 192 -4.08 -27.89 10.68
CA GLN A 192 -4.99 -28.79 11.37
C GLN A 192 -5.38 -30.00 10.50
N GLU A 193 -5.69 -29.79 9.23
CA GLU A 193 -6.00 -30.87 8.29
C GLU A 193 -4.80 -31.82 8.08
N LYS A 194 -3.58 -31.29 7.96
CA LYS A 194 -2.36 -32.12 7.92
C LYS A 194 -2.15 -32.93 9.19
N ALA A 195 -2.30 -32.31 10.36
CA ALA A 195 -2.13 -33.00 11.64
C ALA A 195 -3.17 -34.12 11.83
N GLU A 196 -4.41 -33.88 11.39
CA GLU A 196 -5.46 -34.91 11.42
C GLU A 196 -5.19 -36.05 10.44
N ALA A 197 -4.72 -35.75 9.23
CA ALA A 197 -4.32 -36.75 8.25
C ALA A 197 -3.16 -37.62 8.76
N ASP A 198 -2.12 -37.02 9.35
CA ASP A 198 -0.99 -37.74 9.94
C ASP A 198 -1.43 -38.64 11.10
N ARG A 199 -2.36 -38.15 11.95
CA ARG A 199 -2.91 -38.95 13.05
C ARG A 199 -3.68 -40.16 12.52
N LEU A 200 -4.53 -39.97 11.51
CA LEU A 200 -5.29 -41.06 10.89
C LEU A 200 -4.38 -42.09 10.20
N ALA A 201 -3.33 -41.63 9.52
CA ALA A 201 -2.33 -42.52 8.92
C ALA A 201 -1.61 -43.37 9.97
N LYS A 202 -1.22 -42.75 11.10
CA LYS A 202 -0.57 -43.45 12.21
C LYS A 202 -1.51 -44.47 12.87
N GLU A 203 -2.77 -44.11 13.10
CA GLU A 203 -3.79 -45.01 13.67
C GLU A 203 -4.05 -46.21 12.74
N GLN A 204 -4.12 -46.00 11.42
CA GLN A 204 -4.25 -47.10 10.46
C GLN A 204 -3.03 -48.02 10.47
N GLN A 205 -1.82 -47.47 10.58
CA GLN A 205 -0.59 -48.26 10.64
C GLN A 205 -0.53 -49.09 11.93
N GLU A 206 -0.85 -48.50 13.08
CA GLU A 206 -0.91 -49.22 14.37
C GLU A 206 -1.95 -50.35 14.35
N LYS A 207 -3.13 -50.10 13.75
CA LYS A 207 -4.17 -51.13 13.61
C LYS A 207 -3.73 -52.26 12.68
N ALA A 208 -3.09 -51.94 11.55
CA ALA A 208 -2.57 -52.95 10.62
C ALA A 208 -1.44 -53.80 11.26
N GLU A 209 -0.59 -53.18 12.08
CA GLU A 209 0.45 -53.89 12.82
C GLU A 209 -0.14 -54.81 13.91
N ALA A 210 -1.16 -54.33 14.64
CA ALA A 210 -1.88 -55.13 15.62
C ALA A 210 -2.57 -56.35 14.98
N ASP A 211 -3.24 -56.18 13.84
CA ASP A 211 -3.86 -57.28 13.09
C ASP A 211 -2.81 -58.29 12.59
N ARG A 212 -1.65 -57.82 12.12
CA ARG A 212 -0.54 -58.69 11.71
C ARG A 212 -0.01 -59.52 12.88
N LEU A 213 0.22 -58.89 14.03
CA LEU A 213 0.69 -59.57 15.24
C LEU A 213 -0.33 -60.59 15.75
N ALA A 214 -1.62 -60.26 15.72
CA ALA A 214 -2.68 -61.20 16.09
C ALA A 214 -2.70 -62.43 15.17
N LYS A 215 -2.55 -62.21 13.86
CA LYS A 215 -2.48 -63.31 12.88
C LYS A 215 -1.24 -64.18 13.06
N GLU A 216 -0.08 -63.58 13.31
CA GLU A 216 1.16 -64.32 13.57
C GLU A 216 1.08 -65.15 14.86
N GLN A 217 0.45 -64.62 15.92
CA GLN A 217 0.21 -65.38 17.15
C GLN A 217 -0.75 -66.55 16.92
N GLN A 218 -1.80 -66.37 16.11
CA GLN A 218 -2.73 -67.43 15.77
C GLN A 218 -2.04 -68.54 14.95
N GLU A 219 -1.25 -68.19 13.94
CA GLU A 219 -0.48 -69.15 13.13
C GLU A 219 0.53 -69.93 13.99
N LYS A 220 1.22 -69.27 14.93
CA LYS A 220 2.09 -69.96 15.91
C LYS A 220 1.31 -70.93 16.80
N ALA A 221 0.16 -70.52 17.32
CA ALA A 221 -0.65 -71.37 18.19
C ALA A 221 -1.21 -72.59 17.44
N GLU A 222 -1.58 -72.45 16.16
CA GLU A 222 -1.99 -73.56 15.31
C GLU A 222 -0.82 -74.50 14.99
N ALA A 223 0.37 -73.96 14.69
CA ALA A 223 1.57 -74.75 14.46
C ALA A 223 1.97 -75.56 15.71
N ASP A 224 1.93 -74.97 16.91
CA ASP A 224 2.21 -75.66 18.17
C ASP A 224 1.19 -76.77 18.47
N LYS A 225 -0.10 -76.53 18.20
CA LYS A 225 -1.13 -77.58 18.33
C LYS A 225 -0.88 -78.74 17.38
N LEU A 226 -0.55 -78.46 16.12
CA LEU A 226 -0.27 -79.48 15.12
C LEU A 226 0.98 -80.30 15.49
N ALA A 227 2.02 -79.64 15.99
CA ALA A 227 3.24 -80.32 16.47
C ALA A 227 2.94 -81.23 17.67
N LYS A 228 2.10 -80.78 18.60
CA LYS A 228 1.67 -81.59 19.75
C LYS A 228 0.82 -82.79 19.34
N GLU A 229 -0.11 -82.62 18.42
CA GLU A 229 -0.94 -83.73 17.89
C GLU A 229 -0.07 -84.77 17.15
N GLN A 230 0.94 -84.33 16.39
CA GLN A 230 1.89 -85.25 15.75
C GLN A 230 2.72 -86.03 16.79
N GLN A 231 3.19 -85.37 17.85
CA GLN A 231 3.90 -86.05 18.95
C GLN A 231 3.01 -87.08 19.64
N GLU A 232 1.76 -86.74 19.95
CA GLU A 232 0.79 -87.66 20.57
C GLU A 232 0.51 -88.88 19.67
N LYS A 233 0.39 -88.69 18.34
CA LYS A 233 0.24 -89.81 17.39
C LYS A 233 1.48 -90.72 17.35
N VAL A 234 2.67 -90.13 17.32
CA VAL A 234 3.94 -90.90 17.32
C VAL A 234 4.09 -91.68 18.63
N GLU A 235 3.72 -91.09 19.76
CA GLU A 235 3.75 -91.76 21.07
C GLU A 235 2.71 -92.88 21.14
N ALA A 236 1.49 -92.67 20.65
CA ALA A 236 0.47 -93.70 20.55
C ALA A 236 0.92 -94.88 19.68
N ASP A 237 1.50 -94.63 18.50
CA ASP A 237 2.05 -95.67 17.63
C ASP A 237 3.20 -96.44 18.31
N ARG A 238 4.04 -95.76 19.11
CA ARG A 238 5.11 -96.39 19.88
C ARG A 238 4.54 -97.31 20.96
N LEU A 239 3.51 -96.86 21.69
CA LEU A 239 2.84 -97.67 22.71
C LEU A 239 2.15 -98.90 22.12
N VAL A 240 1.53 -98.80 20.94
CA VAL A 240 0.96 -99.95 20.23
C VAL A 240 2.04 -100.96 19.88
N LYS A 241 3.18 -100.51 19.30
CA LYS A 241 4.31 -101.42 19.00
C LYS A 241 4.89 -102.08 20.25
N GLU A 242 5.01 -101.33 21.35
CA GLU A 242 5.51 -101.87 22.61
C GLU A 242 4.56 -102.92 23.21
N GLN A 243 3.23 -102.69 23.11
CA GLN A 243 2.22 -103.67 23.51
C GLN A 243 2.24 -104.93 22.63
N GLU A 244 2.40 -104.79 21.31
CA GLU A 244 2.57 -105.92 20.39
C GLU A 244 3.83 -106.72 20.70
N GLU A 245 4.94 -106.04 21.02
CA GLU A 245 6.21 -106.70 21.38
C GLU A 245 6.11 -107.40 22.74
N GLN A 246 5.45 -106.80 23.74
CA GLN A 246 5.15 -107.46 25.02
C GLN A 246 4.23 -108.66 24.84
N ALA A 247 3.17 -108.56 24.03
CA ALA A 247 2.29 -109.68 23.72
C ALA A 247 3.03 -110.82 23.01
N ARG A 248 3.94 -110.47 22.08
CA ARG A 248 4.81 -111.45 21.41
C ARG A 248 5.76 -112.13 22.40
N ASN A 249 6.42 -111.37 23.28
CA ASN A 249 7.32 -111.92 24.29
C ASN A 249 6.59 -112.82 25.28
N ASN A 250 5.39 -112.44 25.74
CA ASN A 250 4.58 -113.27 26.63
C ASN A 250 4.14 -114.59 25.99
N ASN A 251 3.91 -114.61 24.67
CA ASN A 251 3.58 -115.85 23.94
C ASN A 251 4.78 -116.79 23.78
N LEU A 252 6.02 -116.26 23.76
CA LEU A 252 7.24 -117.07 23.70
C LEU A 252 7.62 -117.74 25.04
N THR A 253 7.10 -117.28 26.17
CA THR A 253 7.44 -117.80 27.52
C THR A 253 6.53 -118.93 28.01
N GLU A 254 5.43 -119.23 27.32
CA GLU A 254 4.61 -120.43 27.61
C GLU A 254 5.30 -121.68 27.05
N GLU A 255 6.23 -122.23 27.83
CA GLU A 255 6.86 -123.47 27.48
C GLU A 255 5.87 -124.63 27.52
N LYS A 256 5.58 -125.21 26.36
CA LYS A 256 4.64 -126.33 26.21
C LYS A 256 5.07 -127.51 27.10
N GLN A 257 4.24 -127.81 28.10
CA GLN A 257 4.43 -128.97 28.96
C GLN A 257 3.92 -130.24 28.26
N PHE A 258 4.73 -131.29 28.32
CA PHE A 258 4.46 -132.62 27.77
C PHE A 258 4.28 -133.60 28.93
N VAL A 259 3.06 -133.65 29.47
CA VAL A 259 2.71 -134.53 30.60
C VAL A 259 1.68 -135.59 30.17
N ASP A 260 1.69 -136.74 30.85
CA ASP A 260 0.67 -137.78 30.70
C ASP A 260 -0.57 -137.49 31.58
N SER A 261 -1.58 -138.37 31.54
CA SER A 261 -2.81 -138.25 32.35
C SER A 261 -2.58 -138.29 33.86
N ASN A 262 -1.39 -138.70 34.31
CA ASN A 262 -1.00 -138.74 35.72
C ASN A 262 -0.08 -137.56 36.11
N GLY A 263 0.21 -136.65 35.17
CA GLY A 263 1.07 -135.48 35.39
C GLY A 263 2.58 -135.77 35.31
N ASN A 264 2.99 -136.95 34.85
CA ASN A 264 4.39 -137.30 34.67
C ASN A 264 4.93 -136.79 33.34
N GLY A 265 6.20 -136.38 33.31
CA GLY A 265 6.87 -135.91 32.10
C GLY A 265 6.96 -137.00 31.04
N THR A 266 6.68 -136.65 29.79
CA THR A 266 6.69 -137.59 28.67
C THR A 266 7.85 -137.36 27.71
N ILE A 267 8.70 -136.35 27.91
CA ILE A 267 9.91 -136.19 27.09
C ILE A 267 10.92 -137.25 27.51
N LYS A 268 11.41 -138.05 26.56
CA LYS A 268 12.34 -139.16 26.81
C LYS A 268 13.79 -138.69 26.72
N GLY A 269 14.58 -138.88 27.77
CA GLY A 269 16.04 -138.73 27.75
C GLY A 269 16.73 -140.05 27.42
N SER A 270 17.52 -140.08 26.34
CA SER A 270 18.36 -141.21 25.95
C SER A 270 19.68 -141.22 26.72
N GLN A 271 20.30 -142.39 26.88
CA GLN A 271 21.64 -142.55 27.49
C GLN A 271 22.71 -141.67 26.83
N ASN A 272 22.57 -141.37 25.54
CA ASN A 272 23.49 -140.52 24.80
C ASN A 272 23.30 -139.02 25.08
N GLY A 273 22.51 -138.66 26.08
CA GLY A 273 22.23 -137.27 26.45
C GLY A 273 21.35 -136.55 25.42
N ILE A 274 20.52 -137.25 24.67
CA ILE A 274 19.60 -136.66 23.68
C ILE A 274 18.18 -136.79 24.19
N TYR A 275 17.41 -135.70 24.20
CA TYR A 275 15.99 -135.76 24.55
C TYR A 275 15.12 -135.90 23.29
N HIS A 276 13.98 -136.59 23.42
CA HIS A 276 13.00 -136.73 22.37
C HIS A 276 11.63 -136.31 22.88
N VAL A 277 10.98 -135.41 22.13
CA VAL A 277 9.66 -134.87 22.47
C VAL A 277 8.56 -135.76 21.88
N PRO A 278 7.42 -135.96 22.58
CA PRO A 278 6.28 -136.68 22.02
C PRO A 278 5.85 -136.14 20.65
N GLY A 279 5.68 -137.03 19.67
CA GLY A 279 5.37 -136.67 18.28
C GLY A 279 6.58 -136.36 17.40
N SER A 280 7.79 -136.29 17.95
CA SER A 280 9.02 -136.17 17.14
C SER A 280 9.39 -137.50 16.47
N THR A 281 10.11 -137.42 15.34
CA THR A 281 10.49 -138.56 14.47
C THR A 281 11.13 -139.73 15.21
N TYR A 282 11.91 -139.46 16.26
CA TYR A 282 12.71 -140.46 16.98
C TYR A 282 12.14 -140.83 18.36
N TYR A 283 11.01 -140.25 18.76
CA TYR A 283 10.41 -140.45 20.08
C TYR A 283 10.02 -141.91 20.36
N SER A 284 9.37 -142.56 19.39
CA SER A 284 8.95 -143.95 19.48
C SER A 284 10.10 -144.94 19.34
N ARG A 285 11.24 -144.53 18.76
CA ARG A 285 12.44 -145.37 18.61
C ARG A 285 13.30 -145.43 19.88
N THR A 286 13.05 -144.55 20.84
CA THR A 286 13.72 -144.57 22.14
C THR A 286 13.04 -145.58 23.04
N THR A 287 13.60 -146.79 23.11
CA THR A 287 13.05 -147.93 23.85
C THR A 287 13.52 -148.01 25.30
N ASN A 288 14.70 -147.46 25.61
CA ASN A 288 15.29 -147.45 26.97
C ASN A 288 15.62 -146.02 27.43
N PRO A 289 14.61 -145.19 27.76
CA PRO A 289 14.85 -143.86 28.32
C PRO A 289 15.42 -143.96 29.74
N VAL A 290 16.42 -143.13 30.04
CA VAL A 290 17.04 -143.04 31.38
C VAL A 290 16.54 -141.86 32.20
N ALA A 291 15.85 -140.91 31.58
CA ALA A 291 15.23 -139.77 32.24
C ALA A 291 13.94 -139.36 31.53
N TRP A 292 13.05 -138.70 32.27
CA TRP A 292 11.77 -138.18 31.78
C TRP A 292 11.59 -136.72 32.19
N PHE A 293 11.21 -135.86 31.25
CA PHE A 293 11.05 -134.42 31.48
C PHE A 293 9.66 -133.92 31.09
N LYS A 294 9.19 -132.87 31.77
CA LYS A 294 7.90 -132.22 31.51
C LYS A 294 8.04 -131.14 30.47
N THR A 295 9.17 -130.43 30.42
CA THR A 295 9.44 -129.42 29.39
C THR A 295 10.78 -129.63 28.69
N VAL A 296 10.95 -128.95 27.56
CA VAL A 296 12.18 -129.01 26.79
C VAL A 296 13.34 -128.35 27.55
N SER A 297 13.08 -127.24 28.22
CA SER A 297 14.02 -126.49 29.05
C SER A 297 14.47 -127.33 30.23
N GLU A 298 13.58 -128.07 30.89
CA GLU A 298 13.95 -129.00 31.96
C GLU A 298 14.94 -130.07 31.46
N ALA A 299 14.72 -130.60 30.25
CA ALA A 299 15.64 -131.56 29.62
C ALA A 299 17.00 -130.91 29.30
N VAL A 300 17.00 -129.70 28.72
CA VAL A 300 18.22 -128.96 28.36
C VAL A 300 19.03 -128.55 29.59
N GLN A 301 18.37 -128.07 30.64
CA GLN A 301 18.99 -127.75 31.93
C GLN A 301 19.59 -129.00 32.59
N SER A 302 18.97 -130.16 32.37
CA SER A 302 19.48 -131.46 32.81
C SER A 302 20.61 -132.01 31.92
N GLY A 303 21.12 -131.21 30.97
CA GLY A 303 22.24 -131.54 30.11
C GLY A 303 21.89 -132.35 28.86
N TYR A 304 20.60 -132.50 28.53
CA TYR A 304 20.17 -133.20 27.32
C TYR A 304 20.10 -132.24 26.13
N VAL A 305 20.57 -132.69 24.97
CA VAL A 305 20.55 -131.90 23.73
C VAL A 305 19.45 -132.38 22.78
N ALA A 306 19.00 -131.48 21.91
CA ALA A 306 18.02 -131.81 20.88
C ALA A 306 18.61 -132.81 19.88
N PRO A 307 17.80 -133.70 19.27
CA PRO A 307 18.27 -134.62 18.26
C PRO A 307 18.71 -133.84 17.02
N LYS A 308 19.85 -134.20 16.44
CA LYS A 308 20.27 -133.66 15.13
C LYS A 308 19.23 -134.08 14.10
N ARG A 309 18.68 -133.12 13.36
CA ARG A 309 17.70 -133.36 12.29
C ARG A 309 18.35 -134.10 11.13
#